data_AF-J9AKE1-F1
#
_entry.id   AF-J9AKE1-F1
#
_cell.length_a   1.000
_cell.length_b   1.000
_cell.length_c   1.000
_cell.angle_alpha   90.00
_cell.angle_beta   90.00
_cell.angle_gamma   90.00
#
_symmetry.space_group_name_H-M   'P 1'
#
loop_
_entity.id
_entity.type
_entity.pdbx_description
1 polymer ?
#
loop_
_entity_poly.entity_id
_entity_poly.type
_entity_poly.pdbx_seq_one_letter_code
_entity_poly.pdbx_strand_id
1 'polypeptide(L)'
;DYDAQTRLELIHRKDEDKLYEAFDENKKREYDQFEKETKEEWEQALADFARKYEKGQVGSRNKEDLIRHLTIKRDKKLETLHQQRKERERLQTAELLDRQAKEMLDLFKQARVECDDSSYIGSPSYPTTPPPPQPPICSKREIYTNTMVFEAIDEVAITMAQSEITTFTELIRTLTANARNDIEKAR
;
A
#
# COMPACT_ATOMS: atom_id res chain seq x y z
N ASP A 1 33.90 -6.52 5.09
CA ASP A 1 32.54 -6.07 4.71
C ASP A 1 31.57 -7.16 4.27
N TYR A 2 31.88 -8.04 3.29
CA TYR A 2 30.94 -9.07 2.83
C TYR A 2 30.41 -10.00 3.94
N ASP A 3 31.28 -10.39 4.88
CA ASP A 3 30.95 -11.30 5.98
C ASP A 3 30.00 -10.69 7.03
N ALA A 4 30.04 -9.36 7.23
CA ALA A 4 29.16 -8.68 8.18
C ALA A 4 27.74 -8.55 7.64
N GLN A 5 27.60 -8.17 6.36
CA GLN A 5 26.31 -8.09 5.69
C GLN A 5 25.65 -9.48 5.58
N THR A 6 26.38 -10.50 5.14
CA THR A 6 25.83 -11.87 5.03
C THR A 6 25.35 -12.41 6.38
N ARG A 7 26.04 -12.12 7.48
CA ARG A 7 25.58 -12.47 8.82
C ARG A 7 24.28 -11.75 9.20
N LEU A 8 24.17 -10.46 8.90
CA LEU A 8 22.98 -9.67 9.21
C LEU A 8 21.77 -10.18 8.42
N GLU A 9 21.94 -10.46 7.13
CA GLU A 9 20.88 -11.04 6.29
C GLU A 9 20.43 -12.42 6.77
N LEU A 10 21.35 -13.24 7.30
CA LEU A 10 21.00 -14.53 7.88
C LEU A 10 20.13 -14.37 9.15
N ILE A 11 20.41 -13.35 9.96
CA ILE A 11 19.59 -13.02 11.14
C ILE A 11 18.22 -12.53 10.68
N HIS A 12 18.16 -11.64 9.69
CA HIS A 12 16.92 -11.13 9.11
C HIS A 12 16.00 -12.26 8.62
N ARG A 13 16.55 -13.20 7.86
CA ARG A 13 15.82 -14.38 7.39
C ARG A 13 15.27 -15.22 8.55
N LYS A 14 16.07 -15.44 9.60
CA LYS A 14 15.62 -16.20 10.78
C LYS A 14 14.48 -15.48 11.52
N ASP A 15 14.50 -14.15 11.56
CA ASP A 15 13.44 -13.38 12.19
C ASP A 15 12.16 -13.38 11.34
N GLU A 16 12.28 -13.33 10.01
CA GLU A 16 11.16 -13.51 9.07
C GLU A 16 10.52 -14.89 9.23
N ASP A 17 11.31 -15.96 9.24
CA ASP A 17 10.83 -17.33 9.40
C ASP A 17 10.01 -17.48 10.70
N LYS A 18 10.52 -16.96 11.82
CA LYS A 18 9.80 -16.97 13.10
C LYS A 18 8.50 -16.16 13.05
N LEU A 19 8.49 -15.03 12.35
CA LEU A 19 7.29 -14.21 12.21
C LEU A 19 6.21 -14.98 11.44
N TYR A 20 6.58 -15.65 10.35
CA TYR A 20 5.65 -16.47 9.57
C TYR A 20 5.15 -17.70 10.35
N GLU A 21 6.01 -18.38 11.10
CA GLU A 21 5.59 -19.46 12.01
C GLU A 21 4.55 -18.95 13.02
N ALA A 22 4.80 -17.79 13.64
CA ALA A 22 3.86 -17.18 14.58
C ALA A 22 2.53 -16.80 13.92
N PHE A 23 2.54 -16.32 12.67
CA PHE A 23 1.32 -16.04 11.91
C PHE A 23 0.48 -17.29 11.68
N ASP A 24 1.10 -18.40 11.29
CA ASP A 24 0.39 -19.65 11.04
C ASP A 24 -0.16 -20.28 12.32
N GLU A 25 0.61 -20.26 13.41
CA GLU A 25 0.13 -20.69 14.72
C GLU A 25 -1.06 -19.84 15.19
N ASN A 26 -0.96 -18.52 15.07
CA ASN A 26 -2.02 -17.62 15.50
C ASN A 26 -3.27 -17.77 14.63
N LYS A 27 -3.11 -17.91 13.32
CA LYS A 27 -4.20 -18.16 12.37
C LYS A 27 -4.94 -19.44 12.70
N LYS A 28 -4.22 -20.53 13.01
CA LYS A 28 -4.83 -21.80 13.43
C LYS A 28 -5.57 -21.64 14.75
N ARG A 29 -4.94 -21.03 15.76
CA ARG A 29 -5.54 -20.81 17.08
C ARG A 29 -6.83 -19.99 17.00
N GLU A 30 -6.82 -18.89 16.26
CA GLU A 30 -7.99 -18.03 16.07
C GLU A 30 -9.11 -18.76 15.31
N TYR A 31 -8.77 -19.57 14.31
CA TYR A 31 -9.74 -20.36 13.58
C TYR A 31 -10.39 -21.45 14.46
N ASP A 32 -9.58 -22.18 15.22
CA ASP A 32 -10.07 -23.21 16.14
C ASP A 32 -10.98 -22.61 17.22
N GLN A 33 -10.61 -21.44 17.75
CA GLN A 33 -11.44 -20.70 18.70
C GLN A 33 -12.75 -20.23 18.06
N PHE A 34 -12.69 -19.66 16.86
CA PHE A 34 -13.87 -19.22 16.12
C PHE A 34 -14.84 -20.35 15.83
N GLU A 35 -14.35 -21.51 15.39
CA GLU A 35 -15.18 -22.69 15.11
C GLU A 35 -15.83 -23.23 16.39
N LYS A 36 -15.07 -23.27 17.50
CA LYS A 36 -15.62 -23.66 18.80
C LYS A 36 -16.74 -22.74 19.26
N GLU A 37 -16.51 -21.43 19.26
CA GLU A 37 -17.52 -20.44 19.64
C GLU A 37 -18.74 -20.50 18.72
N THR A 38 -18.53 -20.63 17.41
CA THR A 38 -19.62 -20.73 16.43
C THR A 38 -20.45 -21.97 16.69
N LYS A 39 -19.81 -23.11 16.97
CA LYS A 39 -20.52 -24.36 17.29
C LYS A 39 -21.36 -24.21 18.56
N GLU A 40 -20.79 -23.66 19.63
CA GLU A 40 -21.52 -23.43 20.89
C GLU A 40 -22.71 -22.48 20.69
N GLU A 41 -22.53 -21.38 19.94
CA GLU A 41 -23.61 -20.45 19.60
C GLU A 41 -24.73 -21.14 18.79
N TRP A 42 -24.38 -22.01 17.85
CA TRP A 42 -25.33 -22.76 17.05
C TRP A 42 -26.10 -23.78 17.89
N GLU A 43 -25.41 -24.56 18.73
CA GLU A 43 -26.04 -25.54 19.62
C GLU A 43 -27.02 -24.87 20.57
N GLN A 44 -26.65 -23.73 21.16
CA GLN A 44 -27.51 -22.96 22.04
C GLN A 44 -28.75 -22.43 21.31
N ALA A 45 -28.57 -21.84 20.12
CA ALA A 45 -29.67 -21.30 19.33
C ALA A 45 -30.64 -22.41 18.84
N LEU A 46 -30.11 -23.58 18.49
CA LEU A 46 -30.91 -24.74 18.09
C LEU A 46 -31.66 -25.35 19.28
N ALA A 47 -31.04 -25.42 20.46
CA ALA A 47 -31.70 -25.88 21.69
C ALA A 47 -32.85 -24.92 22.08
N ASP A 48 -32.63 -23.61 21.98
CA ASP A 48 -33.67 -22.61 22.21
C ASP A 48 -34.81 -22.71 21.20
N PHE A 49 -34.49 -22.95 19.93
CA PHE A 49 -35.49 -23.18 18.89
C PHE A 49 -36.31 -24.44 19.16
N ALA A 50 -35.66 -25.57 19.50
CA ALA A 50 -36.33 -26.83 19.81
C ALA A 50 -37.32 -26.66 20.97
N ARG A 51 -36.91 -26.00 22.06
CA ARG A 51 -37.78 -25.70 23.21
C ARG A 51 -39.00 -24.87 22.84
N LYS A 52 -38.85 -23.89 21.93
CA LYS A 52 -39.97 -23.06 21.46
C LYS A 52 -40.87 -23.82 20.48
N TYR A 53 -40.29 -24.71 19.68
CA TYR A 53 -41.00 -25.53 18.70
C TYR A 53 -41.91 -26.55 19.39
N GLU A 54 -41.42 -27.23 20.43
CA GLU A 54 -42.24 -28.15 21.26
C GLU A 54 -43.42 -27.44 21.93
N LYS A 55 -43.25 -26.17 22.30
CA LYS A 55 -44.31 -25.31 22.86
C LYS A 55 -45.27 -24.75 21.80
N GLY A 56 -45.07 -25.07 20.52
CA GLY A 56 -45.89 -24.57 19.41
C GLY A 56 -45.72 -23.08 19.10
N GLN A 57 -44.68 -22.42 19.64
CA GLN A 57 -44.47 -20.97 19.48
C GLN A 57 -43.80 -20.60 18.15
N VAL A 58 -43.14 -21.56 17.50
CA VAL A 58 -42.40 -21.36 16.25
C VAL A 58 -42.68 -22.51 15.28
N GLY A 59 -42.67 -22.23 13.98
CA GLY A 59 -42.94 -23.20 12.92
C GLY A 59 -41.77 -23.45 11.98
N SER A 60 -42.00 -24.23 10.92
CA SER A 60 -40.96 -24.61 9.95
C SER A 60 -40.32 -23.40 9.25
N ARG A 61 -41.09 -22.33 8.99
CA ARG A 61 -40.56 -21.11 8.36
C ARG A 61 -39.55 -20.40 9.27
N ASN A 62 -39.79 -20.38 10.58
CA ASN A 62 -38.87 -19.81 11.56
C ASN A 62 -37.56 -20.61 11.66
N LYS A 63 -37.58 -21.92 11.37
CA LYS A 63 -36.37 -22.74 11.31
C LYS A 63 -35.45 -22.27 10.19
N GLU A 64 -36.00 -22.04 9.00
CA GLU A 64 -35.20 -21.56 7.87
C GLU A 64 -34.67 -20.15 8.11
N ASP A 65 -35.48 -19.26 8.69
CA ASP A 65 -35.06 -17.91 9.07
C ASP A 65 -33.90 -17.95 10.07
N LEU A 66 -33.98 -18.84 11.07
CA LEU A 66 -32.92 -19.03 12.06
C LEU A 66 -31.62 -19.52 11.42
N ILE A 67 -31.69 -20.55 10.57
CA ILE A 67 -30.51 -21.07 9.87
C ILE A 67 -29.86 -19.97 9.02
N ARG A 68 -30.65 -19.24 8.23
CA ARG A 68 -30.13 -18.12 7.42
C ARG A 68 -29.48 -17.05 8.31
N HIS A 69 -30.11 -16.68 9.42
CA HIS A 69 -29.57 -15.69 10.33
C HIS A 69 -28.23 -16.15 10.95
N LEU A 70 -28.15 -17.39 11.43
CA LEU A 70 -26.94 -17.95 12.02
C LEU A 70 -25.80 -18.05 11.00
N THR A 71 -26.10 -18.45 9.76
CA THR A 71 -25.10 -18.48 8.67
C THR A 71 -24.58 -17.08 8.36
N ILE A 72 -25.46 -16.09 8.18
CA ILE A 72 -25.06 -14.70 7.92
C ILE A 72 -24.22 -14.15 9.09
N LYS A 73 -24.61 -14.44 10.33
CA LYS A 73 -23.87 -14.02 11.53
C LYS A 73 -22.47 -14.62 11.54
N ARG A 74 -22.37 -15.93 11.28
CA ARG A 74 -21.10 -16.67 11.17
C ARG A 74 -20.20 -16.07 10.10
N ASP A 75 -20.72 -15.84 8.91
CA ASP A 75 -19.93 -15.32 7.78
C ASP A 75 -19.44 -13.89 8.04
N LYS A 76 -20.29 -13.03 8.61
CA LYS A 76 -19.87 -11.67 9.02
C LYS A 76 -18.78 -11.68 10.11
N LYS A 77 -18.90 -12.58 11.09
CA LYS A 77 -17.92 -12.73 12.17
C LYS A 77 -16.58 -13.24 11.60
N LEU A 78 -16.63 -14.20 10.67
CA LEU A 78 -15.44 -14.74 10.00
C LEU A 78 -14.73 -13.67 9.14
N GLU A 79 -15.49 -12.90 8.36
CA GLU A 79 -14.96 -11.82 7.53
C GLU A 79 -14.26 -10.76 8.38
N THR A 80 -14.91 -10.34 9.47
CA THR A 80 -14.34 -9.37 10.42
C THR A 80 -13.04 -9.90 11.03
N LEU A 81 -13.00 -11.17 11.43
CA LEU A 81 -11.80 -11.82 11.97
C LEU A 81 -10.67 -11.86 10.94
N HIS A 82 -10.97 -12.24 9.69
CA HIS A 82 -10.00 -12.23 8.60
C HIS A 82 -9.43 -10.85 8.34
N GLN A 83 -10.27 -9.81 8.32
CA GLN A 83 -9.84 -8.43 8.10
C GLN A 83 -8.92 -7.93 9.22
N GLN A 84 -9.30 -8.17 10.49
CA GLN A 84 -8.48 -7.79 11.64
C GLN A 84 -7.14 -8.53 11.68
N ARG A 85 -7.13 -9.82 11.35
CA ARG A 85 -5.90 -10.61 11.28
C ARG A 85 -4.97 -10.08 10.20
N LYS A 86 -5.50 -9.87 8.98
CA LYS A 86 -4.73 -9.34 7.86
C LYS A 86 -4.07 -8.01 8.19
N GLU A 87 -4.78 -7.10 8.87
CA GLU A 87 -4.21 -5.81 9.26
C GLU A 87 -3.11 -5.95 10.33
N ARG A 88 -3.29 -6.84 11.31
CA ARG A 88 -2.24 -7.13 12.30
C ARG A 88 -0.98 -7.73 11.65
N GLU A 89 -1.15 -8.71 10.77
CA GLU A 89 -0.04 -9.32 10.03
C GLU A 89 0.69 -8.27 9.17
N ARG A 90 -0.05 -7.36 8.51
CA ARG A 90 0.51 -6.25 7.73
C ARG A 90 1.33 -5.30 8.61
N LEU A 91 0.82 -4.93 9.78
CA LEU A 91 1.53 -4.04 10.71
C LEU A 91 2.81 -4.67 11.25
N GLN A 92 2.76 -5.92 11.69
CA GLN A 92 3.94 -6.64 12.20
C GLN A 92 5.01 -6.83 11.12
N THR A 93 4.59 -7.10 9.88
CA THR A 93 5.52 -7.17 8.74
C THR A 93 6.16 -5.81 8.47
N ALA A 94 5.38 -4.72 8.50
CA ALA A 94 5.90 -3.38 8.28
C ALA A 94 6.92 -2.97 9.37
N GLU A 95 6.63 -3.29 10.63
CA GLU A 95 7.54 -3.03 11.76
C GLU A 95 8.85 -3.82 11.62
N LEU A 96 8.76 -5.10 11.24
CA LEU A 96 9.95 -5.93 11.00
C LEU A 96 10.82 -5.34 9.89
N LEU A 97 10.20 -4.97 8.75
CA LEU A 97 10.91 -4.39 7.61
C LEU A 97 11.55 -3.04 7.96
N ASP A 98 10.88 -2.18 8.71
CA ASP A 98 11.45 -0.89 9.15
C ASP A 98 12.68 -1.10 10.04
N ARG A 99 12.62 -2.05 10.96
CA ARG A 99 13.76 -2.44 11.80
C ARG A 99 14.93 -2.96 10.95
N GLN A 100 14.67 -3.91 10.05
CA GLN A 100 15.71 -4.49 9.18
C GLN A 100 16.34 -3.43 8.27
N ALA A 101 15.53 -2.52 7.71
CA ALA A 101 16.01 -1.42 6.89
C ALA A 101 16.93 -0.48 7.68
N LYS A 102 16.58 -0.17 8.94
CA LYS A 102 17.44 0.63 9.82
C LYS A 102 18.76 -0.07 10.12
N GLU A 103 18.74 -1.36 10.44
CA GLU A 103 19.95 -2.15 10.68
C GLU A 103 20.87 -2.17 9.46
N MET A 104 20.33 -2.30 8.25
CA MET A 104 21.11 -2.22 7.01
C MET A 104 21.67 -0.81 6.77
N LEU A 105 20.90 0.24 7.01
CA LEU A 105 21.37 1.63 6.90
C LEU A 105 22.50 1.93 7.89
N ASP A 106 22.40 1.41 9.11
CA ASP A 106 23.45 1.59 10.12
C ASP A 106 24.72 0.82 9.74
N LEU A 107 24.60 -0.37 9.13
CA LEU A 107 25.75 -1.09 8.56
C LEU A 107 26.44 -0.29 7.45
N PHE A 108 25.67 0.36 6.56
CA PHE A 108 26.25 1.24 5.53
C PHE A 108 26.95 2.46 6.12
N LYS A 109 26.39 3.07 7.17
CA LYS A 109 27.04 4.21 7.86
C LYS A 109 28.37 3.78 8.46
N GLN A 110 28.41 2.61 9.11
CA GLN A 110 29.64 2.08 9.70
C GLN A 110 30.72 1.84 8.64
N ALA A 111 30.39 1.18 7.53
CA ALA A 111 31.34 0.94 6.44
C ALA A 111 31.89 2.25 5.83
N ARG A 112 31.08 3.32 5.78
CA ARG A 112 31.54 4.64 5.32
C ARG A 112 32.53 5.30 6.30
N VAL A 113 32.28 5.21 7.60
CA VAL A 113 33.18 5.76 8.63
C VAL A 113 34.52 5.03 8.63
N GLU A 114 34.50 3.70 8.49
CA GLU A 114 35.72 2.87 8.41
C GLU A 114 36.57 3.19 7.15
N CYS A 115 35.94 3.58 6.04
CA CYS A 115 36.65 4.06 4.84
C CYS A 115 37.24 5.49 5.00
N ASP A 116 36.54 6.40 5.67
CA ASP A 116 36.95 7.80 5.84
C ASP A 116 38.20 7.94 6.74
N ASP A 117 38.34 7.07 7.74
CA ASP A 117 39.51 7.02 8.63
C ASP A 117 40.81 6.56 7.91
N SER A 118 40.70 5.95 6.71
CA SER A 118 41.83 5.58 5.87
C SER A 118 42.20 6.63 4.82
N SER A 119 41.41 7.68 4.63
CA SER A 119 41.69 8.75 3.67
C SER A 119 41.30 10.12 4.23
N TYR A 120 42.26 10.76 4.90
CA TYR A 120 42.31 12.22 4.95
C TYR A 120 42.23 12.75 3.50
N ILE A 121 41.05 13.26 3.09
CA ILE A 121 40.79 14.42 2.21
C ILE A 121 39.32 14.39 1.76
N GLY A 122 38.48 15.17 2.46
CA GLY A 122 37.47 16.06 1.88
C GLY A 122 36.50 15.53 0.81
N SER A 123 35.67 14.53 1.13
CA SER A 123 34.44 14.32 0.34
C SER A 123 33.38 15.35 0.76
N PRO A 124 32.84 16.20 -0.14
CA PRO A 124 31.87 17.21 0.25
C PRO A 124 30.55 16.52 0.63
N SER A 125 30.12 16.72 1.88
CA SER A 125 28.81 16.32 2.36
C SER A 125 27.74 16.98 1.49
N TYR A 126 26.91 16.17 0.81
CA TYR A 126 25.76 16.69 0.09
C TYR A 126 24.86 17.46 1.08
N PRO A 127 24.47 18.71 0.79
CA PRO A 127 23.75 19.53 1.76
C PRO A 127 22.41 18.87 2.14
N THR A 128 22.13 18.79 3.45
CA THR A 128 20.90 18.20 4.02
C THR A 128 19.64 18.98 3.68
N THR A 129 19.80 20.21 3.17
CA THR A 129 18.71 21.02 2.65
C THR A 129 18.95 21.29 1.17
N PRO A 130 17.98 21.01 0.28
CA PRO A 130 18.11 21.35 -1.12
C PRO A 130 18.37 22.85 -1.27
N PRO A 131 19.18 23.27 -2.25
CA PRO A 131 19.44 24.68 -2.47
C PRO A 131 18.12 25.42 -2.73
N PRO A 132 18.00 26.69 -2.29
CA PRO A 132 16.81 27.48 -2.55
C PRO A 132 16.52 27.54 -4.07
N PRO A 133 15.25 27.48 -4.50
CA PRO A 133 14.92 27.61 -5.92
C PRO A 133 15.41 28.96 -6.42
N GLN A 134 16.35 28.94 -7.36
CA GLN A 134 16.87 30.16 -7.98
C GLN A 134 15.99 30.58 -9.15
N PRO A 135 15.77 31.88 -9.36
CA PRO A 135 15.07 32.36 -10.53
C PRO A 135 15.85 31.97 -11.81
N PRO A 136 15.16 31.75 -12.94
CA PRO A 136 15.82 31.48 -14.22
C PRO A 136 16.82 32.58 -14.56
N ILE A 137 18.03 32.18 -14.94
CA ILE A 137 19.15 33.10 -15.20
C ILE A 137 19.04 33.75 -16.58
N CYS A 138 18.27 33.16 -17.50
CA CYS A 138 18.07 33.63 -18.87
C CYS A 138 16.61 34.00 -19.14
N SER A 139 16.40 34.98 -20.01
CA SER A 139 15.07 35.39 -20.47
C SER A 139 14.51 34.41 -21.49
N LYS A 140 13.18 34.29 -21.59
CA LYS A 140 12.53 33.49 -22.66
C LYS A 140 12.97 33.92 -24.07
N ARG A 141 13.34 35.19 -24.26
CA ARG A 141 13.85 35.72 -25.54
C ARG A 141 15.24 35.20 -25.93
N GLU A 142 16.01 34.73 -24.95
CA GLU A 142 17.33 34.13 -25.15
C GLU A 142 17.24 32.65 -25.50
N ILE A 143 16.16 31.98 -25.08
CA ILE A 143 15.87 30.56 -25.36
C ILE A 143 15.14 30.41 -26.70
N TYR A 144 14.20 31.31 -26.99
CA TYR A 144 13.38 31.25 -28.18
C TYR A 144 13.68 32.43 -29.09
N THR A 145 14.48 32.17 -30.13
CA THR A 145 14.80 33.15 -31.18
C THR A 145 13.58 33.44 -32.07
N ASN A 146 12.63 32.50 -32.16
CA ASN A 146 11.42 32.63 -32.95
C ASN A 146 10.23 31.96 -32.24
N THR A 147 9.05 32.58 -32.27
CA THR A 147 7.80 32.03 -31.71
C THR A 147 7.18 30.93 -32.58
N MET A 148 7.60 30.81 -33.85
CA MET A 148 7.11 29.77 -34.77
C MET A 148 7.37 28.34 -34.28
N VAL A 149 8.30 28.15 -33.35
CA VAL A 149 8.54 26.84 -32.71
C VAL A 149 7.30 26.30 -31.98
N PHE A 150 6.34 27.17 -31.65
CA PHE A 150 5.10 26.79 -30.96
C PHE A 150 3.88 26.72 -31.88
N GLU A 151 4.00 27.09 -33.16
CA GLU A 151 2.89 27.22 -34.08
C GLU A 151 2.07 25.93 -34.18
N ALA A 152 2.73 24.78 -34.32
CA ALA A 152 2.07 23.49 -34.40
C ALA A 152 1.27 23.12 -33.13
N ILE A 153 1.71 23.58 -31.95
CA ILE A 153 1.01 23.33 -30.68
C ILE A 153 -0.16 24.29 -30.53
N ASP A 154 0.07 25.56 -30.86
CA ASP A 154 -0.96 26.61 -30.85
C ASP A 154 -2.09 26.28 -31.84
N GLU A 155 -1.78 25.75 -33.03
CA GLU A 155 -2.77 25.29 -34.01
C GLU A 155 -3.65 24.15 -33.49
N VAL A 156 -3.07 23.18 -32.77
CA VAL A 156 -3.83 22.08 -32.15
C VAL A 156 -4.78 22.62 -31.09
N ALA A 157 -4.32 23.55 -30.25
CA ALA A 157 -5.15 24.19 -29.24
C ALA A 157 -6.29 25.02 -29.85
N ILE A 158 -6.00 25.79 -30.91
CA ILE A 158 -7.01 26.58 -31.63
C ILE A 158 -8.05 25.68 -32.29
N THR A 159 -7.61 24.61 -32.97
CA THR A 159 -8.50 23.64 -33.62
C THR A 159 -9.40 22.94 -32.61
N MET A 160 -8.84 22.56 -31.46
CA MET A 160 -9.61 21.96 -30.36
C MET A 160 -10.60 22.95 -29.73
N ALA A 161 -10.23 24.22 -29.58
CA ALA A 161 -11.15 25.25 -29.06
C ALA A 161 -12.35 25.49 -30.00
N GLN A 162 -12.20 25.21 -31.29
CA GLN A 162 -13.26 25.31 -32.30
C GLN A 162 -14.07 24.02 -32.46
N SER A 163 -13.65 22.92 -31.82
CA SER A 163 -14.29 21.61 -31.93
C SER A 163 -15.20 21.35 -30.72
N GLU A 164 -16.29 20.60 -30.93
CA GLU A 164 -17.15 20.17 -29.82
C GLU A 164 -16.55 18.96 -29.11
N ILE A 165 -15.96 19.18 -27.94
CA ILE A 165 -15.37 18.11 -27.12
C ILE A 165 -16.34 17.73 -26.01
N THR A 166 -16.62 16.43 -25.89
CA THR A 166 -17.68 15.92 -24.99
C THR A 166 -17.17 15.55 -23.59
N THR A 167 -15.86 15.33 -23.43
CA THR A 167 -15.27 14.94 -22.14
C THR A 167 -13.92 15.60 -21.86
N PHE A 168 -13.65 15.90 -20.59
CA PHE A 168 -12.38 16.50 -20.15
C PHE A 168 -11.17 15.60 -20.44
N THR A 169 -11.32 14.28 -20.28
CA THR A 169 -10.25 13.32 -20.55
C THR A 169 -9.85 13.32 -22.04
N GLU A 170 -10.82 13.45 -22.94
CA GLU A 170 -10.59 13.56 -24.38
C GLU A 170 -9.88 14.87 -24.72
N LEU A 171 -10.31 15.99 -24.13
CA LEU A 171 -9.63 17.28 -24.26
C LEU A 171 -8.15 17.20 -23.90
N ILE A 172 -7.82 16.67 -22.72
CA ILE A 172 -6.43 16.59 -22.25
C ILE A 172 -5.61 15.63 -23.12
N ARG A 173 -6.17 14.49 -23.53
CA ARG A 173 -5.48 13.53 -24.39
C ARG A 173 -5.13 14.15 -25.73
N THR A 174 -6.05 14.88 -26.36
CA THR A 174 -5.81 15.46 -27.68
C THR A 174 -4.84 16.63 -27.61
N LEU A 175 -4.94 17.50 -26.60
CA LEU A 175 -4.01 18.62 -26.42
C LEU A 175 -2.58 18.16 -26.12
N THR A 176 -2.40 17.05 -25.41
CA THR A 176 -1.07 16.57 -24.99
C THR A 176 -0.50 15.44 -25.86
N ALA A 177 -1.25 14.91 -26.82
CA ALA A 177 -0.87 13.74 -27.64
C ALA A 177 0.47 13.93 -28.38
N ASN A 178 0.72 15.14 -28.88
CA ASN A 178 1.91 15.45 -29.68
C ASN A 178 3.00 16.20 -28.90
N ALA A 179 2.76 16.50 -27.63
CA ALA A 179 3.71 17.24 -26.80
C ALA A 179 4.85 16.31 -26.35
N ARG A 180 6.08 16.63 -26.80
CA ARG A 180 7.29 15.82 -26.59
C ARG A 180 8.00 16.11 -25.27
N ASN A 181 7.76 17.28 -24.70
CA ASN A 181 8.37 17.72 -23.45
C ASN A 181 7.35 18.46 -22.57
N ASP A 182 7.70 18.65 -21.30
CA ASP A 182 6.78 19.25 -20.33
C ASP A 182 6.53 20.75 -20.60
N ILE A 183 7.40 21.42 -21.35
CA ILE A 183 7.20 22.80 -21.78
C ILE A 183 6.05 22.88 -22.80
N GLU A 184 6.01 21.95 -23.75
CA GLU A 184 4.96 21.84 -24.76
C GLU A 184 3.60 21.45 -24.14
N LYS A 185 3.61 20.67 -23.05
CA LYS A 185 2.38 20.32 -22.31
C LYS A 185 1.86 21.46 -21.43
N ALA A 186 2.77 22.28 -20.92
CA ALA A 186 2.43 23.41 -20.04
C ALA A 186 1.96 24.64 -20.81
N ARG A 187 2.34 24.75 -22.08
CA ARG A 187 1.83 25.75 -23.01
C ARG A 187 0.41 25.39 -23.44
#